data_AF-A0A1I4IJ53-F1
#
_entry.id   AF-A0A1I4IJ53-F1
#
_cell.length_a   1.000
_cell.length_b   1.000
_cell.length_c   1.000
_cell.angle_alpha   90.00
_cell.angle_beta   90.00
_cell.angle_gamma   90.00
#
_symmetry.space_group_name_H-M   'P 1'
#
loop_
_entity.id
_entity.type
_entity.pdbx_description
1 polymer ?
#
loop_
_entity_poly.entity_id
_entity_poly.type
_entity_poly.pdbx_seq_one_letter_code
_entity_poly.pdbx_strand_id
1 'polypeptide(L)' 'MAKQHNKPNPDDRSDNVEKLQHKVQDTIENIEEAHDTMQYASPEEKEKITEKNRRREEAISGMRSEIKDEAHDQQ' A
#
# COMPACT_ATOMS: atom_id res chain seq x y z
N MET A 1 10.35 -6.24 -27.37
CA MET A 1 9.80 -5.44 -26.25
C MET A 1 9.77 -6.33 -25.02
N ALA A 2 10.55 -5.98 -24.00
CA ALA A 2 10.75 -6.80 -22.81
C ALA A 2 9.45 -6.88 -22.02
N LYS A 3 8.79 -8.03 -22.03
CA LYS A 3 7.75 -8.36 -21.05
C LYS A 3 8.48 -8.48 -19.71
N GLN A 4 8.34 -7.47 -18.86
CA GLN A 4 8.70 -7.57 -17.46
C GLN A 4 7.82 -8.67 -16.87
N HIS A 5 8.34 -9.90 -16.85
CA HIS A 5 7.79 -10.97 -16.06
C HIS A 5 8.11 -10.63 -14.61
N ASN A 6 7.24 -9.85 -13.98
CA ASN A 6 7.09 -9.85 -12.53
C ASN A 6 6.47 -11.21 -12.17
N LYS A 7 7.22 -12.30 -12.37
CA LYS A 7 6.88 -13.59 -11.80
C LYS A 7 7.21 -13.45 -10.32
N PRO A 8 6.22 -13.55 -9.41
CA PRO A 8 6.53 -13.67 -8.00
C PRO A 8 7.53 -14.81 -7.86
N ASN A 9 8.63 -14.57 -7.15
CA ASN A 9 9.45 -15.69 -6.73
C ASN A 9 8.51 -16.66 -5.98
N PRO A 10 8.67 -17.99 -6.17
CA PRO A 10 7.94 -18.99 -5.42
C PRO A 10 8.43 -19.06 -3.96
N ASP A 11 8.79 -17.93 -3.36
CA ASP A 11 8.73 -17.77 -1.92
C ASP A 11 7.28 -18.03 -1.51
N ASP A 12 7.09 -18.75 -0.40
CA ASP A 12 5.79 -19.20 0.07
C ASP A 12 4.74 -18.10 -0.13
N ARG A 13 3.75 -18.36 -0.99
CA ARG A 13 2.74 -17.36 -1.35
C ARG A 13 1.97 -16.89 -0.11
N SER A 14 2.04 -17.65 0.98
CA SER A 14 1.46 -17.29 2.29
C SER A 14 2.22 -16.13 2.93
N ASP A 15 3.55 -16.14 2.84
CA ASP A 15 4.41 -15.06 3.34
C ASP A 15 4.17 -13.76 2.57
N ASN A 16 3.88 -13.83 1.28
CA ASN A 16 3.62 -12.66 0.45
C ASN A 16 2.30 -11.98 0.85
N VAL A 17 1.25 -12.75 1.08
CA VAL A 17 -0.03 -12.23 1.60
C VAL A 17 0.16 -11.56 2.96
N GLU A 18 0.85 -12.21 3.90
CA GLU A 18 1.11 -11.65 5.22
C GLU A 18 1.91 -10.33 5.15
N LYS A 19 2.99 -10.30 4.35
CA LYS A 19 3.79 -9.09 4.14
C LYS A 19 2.98 -7.95 3.51
N LEU A 20 2.13 -8.26 2.54
CA LEU A 20 1.27 -7.26 1.91
C LEU A 20 0.22 -6.73 2.88
N GLN A 21 -0.39 -7.58 3.71
CA GLN A 21 -1.33 -7.16 4.75
C GLN A 21 -0.66 -6.24 5.77
N HIS A 22 0.55 -6.57 6.23
CA HIS A 22 1.33 -5.71 7.13
C HIS A 22 1.60 -4.35 6.50
N LYS A 23 2.07 -4.32 5.25
CA LYS A 23 2.32 -3.05 4.53
C LYS A 23 1.05 -2.21 4.35
N VAL A 24 -0.10 -2.85 4.11
CA VAL A 24 -1.40 -2.15 4.05
C VAL A 24 -1.71 -1.52 5.39
N GLN A 25 -1.57 -2.26 6.49
CA GLN A 25 -1.82 -1.74 7.84
C GLN A 25 -0.88 -0.58 8.18
N ASP A 26 0.43 -0.73 7.96
CA ASP A 26 1.42 0.33 8.17
C ASP A 26 1.06 1.59 7.36
N THR A 27 0.61 1.40 6.12
CA THR A 27 0.27 2.53 5.24
C THR A 27 -0.99 3.25 5.71
N ILE A 28 -1.96 2.53 6.27
CA ILE A 28 -3.18 3.10 6.87
C ILE A 28 -2.82 3.91 8.12
N GLU A 29 -2.01 3.36 9.03
CA GLU A 29 -1.53 4.09 10.21
C GLU A 29 -0.77 5.36 9.81
N ASN A 30 0.09 5.28 8.78
CA ASN A 30 0.79 6.44 8.23
C ASN A 30 -0.14 7.51 7.63
N ILE A 31 -1.34 7.15 7.16
CA ILE A 31 -2.36 8.10 6.68
C ILE A 31 -3.03 8.77 7.88
N GLU A 32 -3.40 7.98 8.89
CA GLU A 32 -4.02 8.47 10.13
C GLU A 32 -3.10 9.43 10.89
N GLU A 33 -1.85 9.02 11.13
CA GLU A 33 -0.83 9.90 11.72
C GLU A 33 -0.62 11.17 10.90
N ALA A 34 -0.65 11.06 9.57
CA ALA A 34 -0.53 12.22 8.71
C ALA A 34 -1.72 13.18 8.86
N HIS A 35 -2.95 12.68 9.03
CA HIS A 35 -4.11 13.53 9.34
C HIS A 35 -3.96 14.23 10.69
N ASP A 36 -3.42 13.53 11.68
CA ASP A 36 -3.11 14.15 12.97
C ASP A 36 -2.06 15.26 12.80
N THR A 37 -1.00 15.06 12.02
CA THR A 37 -0.02 16.13 11.78
C THR A 37 -0.60 17.31 10.99
N MET A 38 -1.60 17.08 10.12
CA MET A 38 -2.25 18.15 9.37
C MET A 38 -2.92 19.19 10.27
N GLN A 39 -3.35 18.83 11.49
CA GLN A 39 -4.01 19.79 12.37
C GLN A 39 -3.09 20.97 12.76
N TYR A 40 -1.78 20.75 12.80
CA TYR A 40 -0.76 21.75 13.14
C TYR A 40 0.01 22.30 11.93
N ALA A 41 -0.24 21.74 10.74
CA ALA A 41 0.50 22.07 9.53
C ALA A 41 0.00 23.37 8.86
N SER A 42 0.91 24.07 8.18
CA SER A 42 0.58 25.20 7.31
C SER A 42 -0.28 24.77 6.11
N PRO A 43 -0.98 25.69 5.42
CA PRO A 43 -1.79 25.36 4.24
C PRO A 43 -1.00 24.60 3.14
N GLU A 44 0.24 25.01 2.88
CA GLU A 44 1.11 24.37 1.88
C GLU A 44 1.53 22.96 2.29
N GLU A 45 1.79 22.74 3.59
CA GLU A 45 2.08 21.42 4.12
C GLU A 45 0.86 20.50 4.09
N LYS A 46 -0.34 21.03 4.37
CA LYS A 46 -1.60 20.29 4.25
C LYS A 46 -1.84 19.77 2.84
N GLU A 47 -1.58 20.58 1.81
CA GLU A 47 -1.69 20.15 0.41
C GLU A 47 -0.71 19.02 0.09
N LYS A 48 0.55 19.14 0.54
CA LYS A 48 1.57 18.10 0.36
C LYS A 48 1.19 16.79 1.05
N ILE A 49 0.66 16.87 2.28
CA ILE A 49 0.21 15.70 3.04
C ILE A 49 -0.98 15.05 2.34
N THR A 50 -1.94 15.84 1.88
CA THR A 50 -3.13 15.35 1.14
C THR A 50 -2.72 14.60 -0.12
N GLU A 51 -1.84 15.18 -0.94
CA GLU A 51 -1.35 14.54 -2.17
C GLU A 51 -0.50 13.28 -1.87
N LYS A 52 0.22 13.25 -0.74
CA LYS A 52 0.93 12.05 -0.30
C LYS A 52 -0.05 10.96 0.15
N ASN A 53 -1.10 11.31 0.89
CA ASN A 53 -2.14 10.39 1.33
C ASN A 53 -2.93 9.82 0.15
N ARG A 54 -3.27 10.65 -0.86
CA ARG A 54 -3.89 10.20 -2.11
C ARG A 54 -3.08 9.10 -2.81
N ARG A 55 -1.76 9.27 -2.91
CA ARG A 55 -0.86 8.26 -3.48
C ARG A 55 -0.76 6.99 -2.62
N ARG A 56 -0.84 7.12 -1.30
CA ARG A 56 -0.88 5.98 -0.37
C ARG A 56 -2.17 5.17 -0.52
N GLU A 57 -3.31 5.82 -0.73
CA GLU A 57 -4.59 5.15 -1.01
C GLU A 57 -4.54 4.34 -2.31
N GLU A 58 -3.97 4.92 -3.37
CA GLU A 58 -3.74 4.19 -4.64
C GLU A 58 -2.84 2.96 -4.43
N ALA A 59 -1.76 3.11 -3.65
CA ALA A 59 -0.87 2.00 -3.31
C ALA A 59 -1.59 0.91 -2.51
N ILE A 60 -2.43 1.27 -1.53
CA ILE A 60 -3.26 0.32 -0.77
C ILE A 60 -4.22 -0.42 -1.70
N SER A 61 -4.85 0.26 -2.65
CA SER A 61 -5.73 -0.38 -3.62
C SER A 61 -4.98 -1.43 -4.46
N GLY A 62 -3.76 -1.12 -4.89
CA GLY A 62 -2.89 -2.07 -5.60
C GLY A 62 -2.54 -3.29 -4.75
N MET A 63 -2.07 -3.07 -3.51
CA MET A 63 -1.74 -4.15 -2.58
C MET A 63 -2.95 -5.02 -2.24
N ARG A 64 -4.14 -4.44 -2.08
CA ARG A 64 -5.38 -5.19 -1.84
C ARG A 64 -5.77 -6.07 -3.03
N SER A 65 -5.56 -5.59 -4.25
CA SER A 65 -5.77 -6.41 -5.45
C SER A 65 -4.78 -7.59 -5.47
N GLU A 66 -3.50 -7.32 -5.20
CA GLU A 66 -2.44 -8.33 -5.19
C GLU A 66 -2.68 -9.39 -4.11
N ILE A 67 -3.08 -8.99 -2.89
CA ILE A 67 -3.47 -9.92 -1.82
C ILE A 67 -4.60 -10.85 -2.28
N LYS A 68 -5.59 -10.31 -2.99
CA LYS A 68 -6.72 -11.10 -3.46
C LYS A 68 -6.29 -12.11 -4.51
N ASP A 69 -5.45 -11.69 -5.45
CA ASP A 69 -4.94 -12.55 -6.52
C ASP A 69 -4.08 -13.68 -5.92
N GLU A 70 -3.17 -13.37 -5.00
CA GLU A 70 -2.32 -14.36 -4.30
C GLU A 70 -3.14 -15.33 -3.42
N ALA A 71 -4.20 -14.87 -2.76
CA ALA A 71 -5.08 -15.72 -1.96
C ALA A 71 -5.95 -16.66 -2.80
N HIS A 72 -6.32 -16.26 -4.02
CA HIS A 72 -7.02 -17.13 -4.97
C HIS A 72 -6.09 -18.19 -5.57
N ASP A 73 -4.82 -17.85 -5.76
CA ASP A 73 -3.77 -18.72 -6.28
C ASP A 73 -3.32 -19.82 -5.30
N GLN A 74 -3.75 -19.73 -4.04
CA GLN A 74 -3.57 -20.72 -2.97
C GLN A 74 -4.65 -21.81 -2.90
N GLN A 75 -5.75 -21.69 -3.67
CA GLN A 75 -6.82 -22.70 -3.76
C GLN A 75 -6.56 -23.71 -4.87
#